data_AF-A0A3B9D2F5-F1
#
_entry.id   AF-A0A3B9D2F5-F1
#
_cell.length_a   1.000
_cell.length_b   1.000
_cell.length_c   1.000
_cell.angle_alpha   90.00
_cell.angle_beta   90.00
_cell.angle_gamma   90.00
#
_symmetry.space_group_name_H-M   'P 1'
#
loop_
_entity.id
_entity.type
_entity.pdbx_description
1 polymer ?
#
loop_
_entity_poly.entity_id
_entity_poly.type
_entity_poly.pdbx_seq_one_letter_code
_entity_poly.pdbx_strand_id
1 'polypeptide(L)' 'MKRALFALMITLTGSQLVANEPVEIEVGRKAPDFEMTGIDGKKFKLSDKLKSGRKNVVLIFSRANW' A
#
# COMPACT_ATOMS: atom_id res chain seq x y z
N MET A 1 0.14 8.99 54.77
CA MET A 1 0.51 9.74 53.53
C MET A 1 1.72 9.05 52.92
N LYS A 2 1.82 8.94 51.59
CA LYS A 2 2.86 8.20 50.80
C LYS A 2 2.50 6.76 50.38
N ARG A 3 1.47 6.58 49.56
CA ARG A 3 1.37 5.48 48.56
C ARG A 3 0.47 5.90 47.40
N ALA A 4 0.80 7.03 46.77
CA ALA A 4 0.22 7.45 45.51
C ALA A 4 1.36 7.55 44.49
N LEU A 5 1.92 6.39 44.15
CA LEU A 5 2.96 6.25 43.14
C LEU A 5 2.66 5.01 42.32
N PHE A 6 1.43 4.92 41.80
CA PHE A 6 1.02 3.84 40.92
C PHE A 6 0.15 4.43 39.82
N ALA A 7 0.52 4.11 38.58
CA ALA A 7 -0.19 4.37 37.32
C ALA A 7 -0.09 5.79 36.73
N LEU A 8 1.10 6.18 36.27
CA LEU A 8 1.24 7.14 35.18
C LEU A 8 2.22 6.60 34.12
N MET A 9 1.77 5.63 33.34
CA MET A 9 2.38 5.21 32.07
C MET A 9 1.25 4.95 31.09
N ILE A 10 0.57 6.03 30.67
CA ILE A 10 -0.33 5.98 29.52
C ILE A 10 0.56 5.78 28.30
N THR A 11 0.48 4.57 27.76
CA THR A 11 1.13 4.10 26.55
C THR A 11 1.01 5.14 25.42
N LEU A 12 2.14 5.74 25.09
CA LEU A 12 2.33 6.58 23.92
C LEU A 12 2.29 5.70 22.65
N THR A 13 1.09 5.27 22.24
CA THR A 13 0.86 4.69 20.91
C THR A 13 0.93 5.83 19.89
N GLY A 14 2.15 6.23 19.55
CA GLY A 14 2.40 7.04 18.36
C GLY A 14 2.10 6.19 17.13
N SER A 15 1.25 6.67 16.24
CA SER A 15 1.05 6.08 14.91
C SER A 15 2.38 6.11 14.17
N GLN A 16 3.08 4.97 14.11
CA GLN A 16 4.25 4.83 13.27
C GLN A 16 3.79 4.87 11.81
N LEU A 17 4.05 5.98 11.13
CA LEU A 17 3.97 6.04 9.69
C LEU A 17 5.09 5.15 9.15
N VAL A 18 4.74 3.91 8.80
CA VAL A 18 5.65 2.99 8.12
C VAL A 18 5.96 3.63 6.76
N ALA A 19 7.18 4.14 6.60
CA ALA A 19 7.65 4.59 5.31
C ALA A 19 7.65 3.40 4.36
N ASN A 20 6.89 3.50 3.27
CA ASN A 20 6.82 2.45 2.26
C ASN A 20 8.14 2.47 1.48
N GLU A 21 9.02 1.52 1.74
CA GLU A 21 10.27 1.40 0.99
C GLU A 21 9.99 1.10 -0.49
N PRO A 22 10.85 1.58 -1.41
CA PRO A 22 10.71 1.25 -2.82
C PRO A 22 10.83 -0.26 -3.03
N VAL A 23 9.81 -0.86 -3.62
CA VAL A 23 9.82 -2.29 -3.96
C VAL A 23 10.66 -2.48 -5.21
N GLU A 24 11.73 -3.26 -5.11
CA GLU A 24 12.53 -3.68 -6.25
C GLU A 24 11.73 -4.65 -7.14
N ILE A 25 11.74 -4.40 -8.46
CA ILE A 25 10.96 -5.17 -9.44
C ILE A 25 11.91 -6.03 -10.26
N GLU A 26 11.70 -7.35 -10.23
CA GLU A 26 12.52 -8.34 -10.95
C GLU A 26 11.68 -9.14 -11.96
N VAL A 27 12.30 -9.54 -13.08
CA VAL A 27 11.66 -10.40 -14.09
C VAL A 27 11.37 -11.79 -13.52
N GLY A 28 10.19 -12.33 -13.83
CA GLY A 28 9.77 -13.66 -13.38
C GLY A 28 9.24 -13.71 -11.96
N ARG A 29 9.41 -12.65 -11.16
CA ARG A 29 8.71 -12.49 -9.88
C ARG A 29 7.26 -12.08 -10.09
N LYS A 30 6.42 -12.42 -9.11
CA LYS A 30 5.04 -11.95 -9.07
C LYS A 30 5.02 -10.43 -8.99
N ALA A 31 4.28 -9.78 -9.88
CA ALA A 31 4.10 -8.33 -9.83
C ALA A 31 3.47 -7.90 -8.48
N PRO A 32 3.96 -6.82 -7.84
CA PRO A 32 3.33 -6.25 -6.65
C PRO A 32 1.90 -5.82 -6.95
N ASP A 33 1.01 -6.01 -5.98
CA ASP A 33 -0.35 -5.49 -6.11
C ASP A 33 -0.35 -3.98 -5.88
N PHE A 34 -1.23 -3.28 -6.57
CA PHE A 34 -1.43 -1.84 -6.41
C PHE A 34 -2.92 -1.52 -6.55
N GLU A 35 -3.32 -0.37 -6.01
CA GLU A 35 -4.65 0.20 -6.21
C GLU A 35 -4.50 1.54 -6.92
N MET A 36 -5.30 1.79 -7.96
CA MET A 36 -5.38 3.12 -8.56
C MET A 36 -6.81 3.48 -8.95
N THR A 37 -7.04 4.77 -9.14
CA THR A 37 -8.29 5.31 -9.63
C THR A 37 -8.26 5.42 -11.14
N GLY A 38 -9.21 4.79 -11.82
CA GLY A 38 -9.38 4.88 -13.27
C GLY A 38 -9.95 6.22 -13.72
N ILE A 39 -9.94 6.43 -15.04
CA ILE A 39 -10.53 7.62 -15.67
C ILE A 39 -12.05 7.75 -15.44
N ASP A 40 -12.71 6.63 -15.11
CA ASP A 40 -14.13 6.57 -14.77
C ASP A 40 -14.38 6.82 -13.28
N GLY A 41 -13.35 7.19 -12.51
CA GLY A 41 -13.40 7.40 -11.06
C GLY A 41 -13.47 6.11 -10.24
N LYS A 42 -13.49 4.92 -10.88
CA LYS A 42 -13.54 3.65 -10.14
C LYS A 42 -12.16 3.23 -9.69
N LYS A 43 -12.10 2.65 -8.50
CA LYS A 43 -10.89 2.01 -7.99
C LYS A 43 -10.66 0.66 -8.68
N PHE A 44 -9.41 0.36 -9.00
CA PHE A 44 -9.02 -0.96 -9.49
C PHE A 44 -7.74 -1.45 -8.85
N LYS A 45 -7.67 -2.77 -8.64
CA LYS A 45 -6.47 -3.48 -8.20
C LYS A 45 -5.91 -4.38 -9.28
N LEU A 46 -4.60 -4.54 -9.31
CA LEU A 46 -3.95 -5.44 -10.28
C LEU A 46 -4.41 -6.88 -10.06
N SER A 47 -4.47 -7.33 -8.80
CA SER A 47 -4.93 -8.66 -8.42
C SER A 47 -6.32 -8.98 -8.97
N ASP A 48 -7.26 -8.04 -8.92
CA ASP A 48 -8.61 -8.21 -9.47
C ASP A 48 -8.61 -8.45 -10.98
N LYS A 49 -7.71 -7.80 -11.72
CA LYS A 49 -7.59 -8.00 -13.17
C LYS A 49 -6.95 -9.34 -13.53
N LEU A 50 -6.06 -9.84 -12.68
CA LEU A 50 -5.33 -11.10 -12.89
C LEU A 50 -6.02 -12.34 -12.32
N LYS A 51 -7.14 -12.21 -11.58
CA LYS A 51 -7.89 -13.32 -10.93
C LYS A 51 -8.07 -14.60 -11.76
N SER A 52 -8.27 -14.46 -13.06
CA SER A 52 -8.52 -15.61 -13.96
C SER A 52 -7.26 -16.31 -14.49
N GLY A 53 -6.05 -15.80 -14.20
CA GLY A 53 -4.75 -16.34 -14.63
C GLY A 53 -4.46 -16.32 -16.13
N ARG A 54 -5.46 -16.00 -16.97
CA ARG A 54 -5.38 -16.08 -18.43
C ARG A 54 -5.14 -14.73 -19.13
N LYS A 55 -4.87 -13.67 -18.36
CA LYS A 55 -4.73 -12.31 -18.89
C LYS A 55 -3.31 -11.81 -18.68
N ASN A 56 -2.66 -11.42 -19.76
CA ASN A 56 -1.43 -10.64 -19.72
C ASN A 56 -1.80 -9.16 -19.66
N VAL A 57 -1.10 -8.39 -18.83
CA VAL A 57 -1.33 -6.96 -18.65
C VAL A 57 -0.01 -6.24 -18.90
N VAL A 58 -0.08 -5.12 -19.62
CA VAL A 58 1.05 -4.21 -19.84
C VAL A 58 0.74 -2.91 -19.11
N LEU A 59 1.67 -2.43 -18.29
CA LEU A 59 1.59 -1.14 -17.61
C LEU A 59 2.41 -0.11 -18.39
N ILE A 60 1.78 1.01 -18.73
CA ILE A 60 2.42 2.13 -19.40
C ILE A 60 2.42 3.31 -18.45
N PHE A 61 3.60 3.76 -18.04
CA PHE A 61 3.76 4.96 -17.25
C PHE A 61 3.99 6.14 -18.20
N SER A 62 2.99 7.01 -18.32
CA SER A 62 3.12 8.27 -19.04
C SER A 62 3.05 9.42 -18.05
N ARG A 63 3.88 10.45 -18.25
CA ARG A 63 3.61 11.74 -17.63
C ARG A 63 2.36 12.29 -18.27
N ALA A 64 1.37 12.67 -17.47
CA ALA A 64 0.22 13.40 -17.98
C ALA A 64 0.72 14.71 -18.60
N ASN A 65 0.28 15.03 -19.80
CA ASN A 65 0.35 16.39 -20.32
C ASN A 65 -0.92 17.11 -19.84
N TRP A 66 -0.75 18.05 -18.94
CA TRP A 66 -1.80 18.97 -18.51
C TRP A 66 -1.33 20.38 -18.82
#